data_AF-A0A0A8EFY4-F1
#
_entry.id   AF-A0A0A8EFY4-F1
#
_cell.length_a   1.000
_cell.length_b   1.000
_cell.length_c   1.000
_cell.angle_alpha   90.00
_cell.angle_beta   90.00
_cell.angle_gamma   90.00
#
_symmetry.space_group_name_H-M   'P 1'
#
loop_
_entity.id
_entity.type
_entity.pdbx_description
1 polymer ?
#
loop_
_entity_poly.entity_id
_entity_poly.type
_entity_poly.pdbx_seq_one_letter_code
_entity_poly.pdbx_strand_id
1 'polypeptide(L)'
;MTPPAATHPLRAARTSGDVPGPGPVPTLTSLGPPRLLAGLDELPRLDRVAHLTLHGALPRLSAQELVALAEDTALRGRGGAGFPFARKLAAVLDGIRRSDGRAAVAVNGCEGEPSCLKDTALLLRVPHLVLDGAQLCADALGARRTTVGVTRPDVADAVRRAIAERGPVGAPLRVIRLPERFVTGEGTALTSGLSGGPGLPSGRRIRSSERGLNGLPTLLSNAETYAQLALAARLGALGYRTVGLPGEPGTLLLTVAGRQVVETPCGTPLAHVLAHCGTDAGQGVLLGGYHGTWLSPADARSAALSKDALAVHGATPGAGAVLPLPHDTCPAGETVRVARWMAAESAGQCGPCVLGLPALAEQLDRAVRGGGDTALDAVHVRLRTVRGRGACGHPDGTARFVASALAAFPEEFARHAHGFGCGRPVTGALPVTGHRPPLPAPPRYPPSPSSPPPPPPPAERLLVDWTLCRGHGLCAEVVPAMIRLGPDGYPETAGRPLPARMRRRAQLAVRRCPALALRIQRSDRPSPQGP
;
A
#
# COMPACT_ATOMS: atom_id res chain seq x y z
N MET A 1 25.39 64.29 -18.47
CA MET A 1 24.95 63.72 -17.18
C MET A 1 23.90 62.65 -17.45
N THR A 2 24.31 61.39 -17.43
CA THR A 2 23.46 60.19 -17.34
C THR A 2 24.32 59.09 -16.72
N PRO A 3 23.93 58.45 -15.60
CA PRO A 3 24.80 57.49 -14.91
C PRO A 3 24.69 56.08 -15.52
N PRO A 4 25.71 55.22 -15.35
CA PRO A 4 25.73 53.87 -15.89
C PRO A 4 25.00 52.85 -14.99
N ALA A 5 24.55 51.77 -15.65
CA ALA A 5 23.71 50.71 -15.12
C ALA A 5 24.35 49.89 -13.98
N ALA A 6 23.55 49.58 -12.96
CA ALA A 6 23.92 48.70 -11.85
C ALA A 6 23.73 47.22 -12.23
N THR A 7 24.80 46.45 -12.10
CA THR A 7 24.84 45.00 -12.25
C THR A 7 24.41 44.32 -10.94
N HIS A 8 23.36 43.48 -11.01
CA HIS A 8 22.97 42.59 -9.91
C HIS A 8 23.95 41.41 -9.79
N PRO A 9 24.43 41.04 -8.59
CA PRO A 9 25.25 39.86 -8.41
C PRO A 9 24.38 38.58 -8.43
N LEU A 10 24.65 37.70 -9.40
CA LEU A 10 24.18 36.32 -9.45
C LEU A 10 24.70 35.55 -8.23
N ARG A 11 23.79 35.16 -7.34
CA ARG A 11 24.10 34.31 -6.19
C ARG A 11 24.21 32.87 -6.67
N ALA A 12 25.44 32.34 -6.67
CA ALA A 12 25.78 30.99 -7.09
C ALA A 12 24.95 29.93 -6.33
N ALA A 13 24.30 29.05 -7.08
CA ALA A 13 23.65 27.85 -6.58
C ALA A 13 24.72 26.92 -5.97
N ARG A 14 24.68 26.74 -4.66
CA ARG A 14 25.48 25.71 -3.98
C ARG A 14 24.85 24.36 -4.28
N THR A 15 25.53 23.58 -5.11
CA THR A 15 25.30 22.14 -5.26
C THR A 15 25.91 21.42 -4.04
N SER A 16 25.18 21.36 -2.93
CA SER A 16 25.49 20.45 -1.84
C SER A 16 24.92 19.08 -2.16
N GLY A 17 25.79 18.08 -2.27
CA GLY A 17 25.38 16.67 -2.25
C GLY A 17 24.66 16.39 -0.94
N ASP A 18 23.34 16.25 -1.03
CA ASP A 18 22.46 16.00 0.11
C ASP A 18 22.72 14.58 0.64
N VAL A 19 23.44 14.48 1.76
CA VAL A 19 23.28 13.33 2.66
C VAL A 19 21.92 13.57 3.32
N PRO A 20 20.88 12.74 3.05
CA PRO A 20 19.58 12.99 3.64
C PRO A 20 19.69 12.87 5.16
N GLY A 21 19.34 13.95 5.87
CA GLY A 21 19.23 13.96 7.34
C GLY A 21 18.22 12.91 7.83
N PRO A 22 18.14 12.68 9.16
CA PRO A 22 17.16 11.75 9.72
C PRO A 22 15.74 12.19 9.30
N GLY A 23 14.96 11.24 8.78
CA GLY A 23 13.57 11.49 8.38
C GLY A 23 12.69 11.91 9.57
N PRO A 24 11.44 12.33 9.34
CA PRO A 24 10.56 12.79 10.41
C PRO A 24 10.41 11.73 11.50
N VAL A 25 10.53 12.16 12.75
CA VAL A 25 10.30 11.36 13.94
C VAL A 25 8.92 11.74 14.50
N PRO A 26 7.97 10.80 14.57
CA PRO A 26 6.63 11.13 15.02
C PRO A 26 6.59 11.41 16.53
N THR A 27 5.73 12.35 16.93
CA THR A 27 5.27 12.44 18.32
C THR A 27 4.32 11.28 18.61
N LEU A 28 4.34 10.75 19.83
CA LEU A 28 3.54 9.59 20.21
C LEU A 28 2.50 9.98 21.25
N THR A 29 1.32 9.36 21.17
CA THR A 29 0.28 9.49 22.19
C THR A 29 -0.61 8.25 22.18
N SER A 30 -1.49 8.11 23.18
CA SER A 30 -2.48 7.05 23.22
C SER A 30 -3.80 7.53 23.80
N LEU A 31 -4.89 6.94 23.33
CA LEU A 31 -6.23 7.05 23.90
C LEU A 31 -6.53 5.77 24.67
N GLY A 32 -6.58 5.88 25.99
CA GLY A 32 -6.64 4.72 26.89
C GLY A 32 -5.25 4.10 27.15
N PRO A 33 -5.19 2.96 27.86
CA PRO A 33 -3.92 2.32 28.17
C PRO A 33 -3.22 1.83 26.90
N PRO A 34 -1.99 2.29 26.60
CA PRO A 34 -1.27 1.85 25.42
C PRO A 34 -0.91 0.37 25.54
N ARG A 35 -0.87 -0.33 24.41
CA ARG A 35 -0.42 -1.74 24.33
C ARG A 35 0.77 -1.88 23.41
N LEU A 36 0.71 -1.30 22.22
CA LEU A 36 1.82 -1.22 21.28
C LEU A 36 2.85 -0.17 21.71
N LEU A 37 2.39 0.95 22.26
CA LEU A 37 3.23 2.07 22.71
C LEU A 37 3.50 2.06 24.22
N ALA A 38 3.19 0.96 24.91
CA ALA A 38 3.38 0.86 26.35
C ALA A 38 4.85 1.10 26.76
N GLY A 39 5.08 1.83 27.85
CA GLY A 39 6.40 2.17 28.37
C GLY A 39 7.13 3.30 27.63
N LEU A 40 6.56 3.85 26.55
CA LEU A 40 7.16 4.97 25.81
C LEU A 40 6.85 6.35 26.39
N ASP A 41 6.02 6.41 27.44
CA ASP A 41 5.84 7.56 28.32
C ASP A 41 7.06 7.81 29.22
N GLU A 42 7.80 6.74 29.57
CA GLU A 42 9.01 6.81 30.40
C GLU A 42 10.30 6.70 29.58
N LEU A 43 10.28 5.92 28.50
CA LEU A 43 11.48 5.60 27.72
C LEU A 43 11.36 6.08 26.25
N PRO A 44 12.41 6.66 25.67
CA PRO A 44 12.41 7.07 24.26
C PRO A 44 12.44 5.89 23.28
N ARG A 45 12.72 4.67 23.77
CA ARG A 45 12.75 3.40 23.04
C ARG A 45 12.78 2.25 24.06
N LEU A 46 12.07 1.16 23.78
CA LEU A 46 12.26 -0.11 24.48
C LEU A 46 13.42 -0.90 23.84
N ASP A 47 14.55 -0.94 24.54
CA ASP A 47 15.59 -1.94 24.27
C ASP A 47 15.12 -3.35 24.66
N ARG A 48 15.97 -4.36 24.44
CA ARG A 48 15.59 -5.74 24.75
C ARG A 48 15.22 -5.97 26.22
N VAL A 49 15.91 -5.33 27.17
CA VAL A 49 15.66 -5.52 28.61
C VAL A 49 14.33 -4.90 28.98
N ALA A 50 14.12 -3.62 28.66
CA ALA A 50 12.87 -2.92 28.92
C ALA A 50 11.67 -3.64 28.25
N HIS A 51 11.84 -4.10 27.00
CA HIS A 51 10.84 -4.88 26.29
C HIS A 51 10.45 -6.17 27.02
N LEU A 52 11.43 -6.93 27.52
CA LEU A 52 11.16 -8.17 28.25
C LEU A 52 10.57 -7.93 29.64
N THR A 53 10.96 -6.85 30.32
CA THR A 53 10.35 -6.45 31.60
C THR A 53 8.88 -6.11 31.41
N LEU A 54 8.55 -5.35 30.36
CA LEU A 54 7.18 -4.89 30.11
C LEU A 54 6.28 -5.98 29.54
N HIS A 55 6.72 -6.68 28.50
CA HIS A 55 5.89 -7.63 27.77
C HIS A 55 6.13 -9.09 28.17
N GLY A 56 7.18 -9.37 28.95
CA GLY A 56 7.56 -10.75 29.27
C GLY A 56 8.14 -11.53 28.08
N ALA A 57 8.49 -12.78 28.36
CA ALA A 57 9.02 -13.70 27.36
C ALA A 57 7.96 -14.03 26.29
N LEU A 58 8.43 -14.29 25.06
CA LEU A 58 7.57 -14.72 23.97
C LEU A 58 7.19 -16.20 24.17
N PRO A 59 5.89 -16.56 24.21
CA PRO A 59 5.49 -17.96 24.26
C PRO A 59 5.80 -18.70 22.96
N ARG A 60 5.91 -20.03 23.05
CA ARG A 60 6.01 -20.91 21.86
C ARG A 60 4.62 -21.38 21.48
N LEU A 61 4.26 -21.19 20.22
CA LEU A 61 2.98 -21.63 19.66
C LEU A 61 3.25 -22.41 18.38
N SER A 62 2.54 -23.52 18.21
CA SER A 62 2.46 -24.26 16.95
C SER A 62 1.73 -23.43 15.87
N ALA A 63 1.86 -23.84 14.61
CA ALA A 63 1.16 -23.17 13.52
C ALA A 63 -0.35 -23.19 13.69
N GLN A 64 -0.91 -24.29 14.19
CA GLN A 64 -2.35 -24.43 14.46
C GLN A 64 -2.81 -23.50 15.58
N GLU A 65 -2.05 -23.39 16.68
CA GLU A 65 -2.35 -22.47 17.77
C GLU A 65 -2.26 -21.01 17.31
N LEU A 66 -1.33 -20.67 16.42
CA LEU A 66 -1.28 -19.32 15.83
C LEU A 66 -2.46 -19.00 14.92
N VAL A 67 -2.94 -19.98 14.15
CA VAL A 67 -4.16 -19.83 13.35
C VAL A 67 -5.34 -19.58 14.28
N ALA A 68 -5.54 -20.43 15.28
CA ALA A 68 -6.63 -20.30 16.24
C ALA A 68 -6.59 -18.96 16.98
N LEU A 69 -5.42 -18.58 17.52
CA LEU A 69 -5.24 -17.29 18.18
C LEU A 69 -5.62 -16.12 17.26
N ALA A 70 -5.14 -16.14 16.01
CA ALA A 70 -5.45 -15.08 15.05
C ALA A 70 -6.93 -15.04 14.63
N GLU A 71 -7.64 -16.17 14.66
CA GLU A 71 -9.09 -16.23 14.44
C GLU A 71 -9.85 -15.68 15.64
N ASP A 72 -9.50 -16.12 16.85
CA ASP A 72 -10.15 -15.72 18.10
C ASP A 72 -9.96 -14.23 18.41
N THR A 73 -8.81 -13.66 18.03
CA THR A 73 -8.55 -12.22 18.11
C THR A 73 -8.97 -11.45 16.85
N ALA A 74 -9.60 -12.12 15.88
CA ALA A 74 -9.99 -11.55 14.59
C ALA A 74 -8.88 -10.70 13.92
N LEU A 75 -7.61 -11.14 14.04
CA LEU A 75 -6.45 -10.35 13.62
C LEU A 75 -6.47 -10.13 12.10
N ARG A 76 -6.33 -8.86 11.71
CA ARG A 76 -6.29 -8.42 10.31
C ARG A 76 -5.01 -7.70 10.00
N GLY A 77 -4.58 -7.77 8.74
CA GLY A 77 -3.43 -7.02 8.25
C GLY A 77 -3.64 -5.51 8.38
N ARG A 78 -2.70 -4.84 9.04
CA ARG A 78 -2.66 -3.38 9.31
C ARG A 78 -1.89 -2.57 8.26
N GLY A 79 -1.69 -3.14 7.08
CA GLY A 79 -0.99 -2.50 5.94
C GLY A 79 -1.93 -2.06 4.82
N GLY A 80 -3.16 -1.62 5.11
CA GLY A 80 -4.13 -1.16 4.11
C GLY A 80 -5.21 -2.15 3.70
N ALA A 81 -4.84 -3.40 3.38
CA ALA A 81 -5.80 -4.35 2.79
C ALA A 81 -6.78 -5.01 3.79
N GLY A 82 -6.49 -4.99 5.10
CA GLY A 82 -7.37 -5.58 6.12
C GLY A 82 -7.59 -7.10 5.99
N PHE A 83 -6.71 -7.80 5.27
CA PHE A 83 -6.86 -9.24 5.00
C PHE A 83 -6.73 -10.06 6.29
N PRO A 84 -7.61 -11.06 6.54
CA PRO A 84 -7.54 -11.90 7.74
C PRO A 84 -6.20 -12.62 7.86
N PHE A 85 -5.52 -12.44 8.99
CA PHE A 85 -4.17 -12.98 9.20
C PHE A 85 -4.17 -14.52 9.23
N ALA A 86 -5.15 -15.13 9.91
CA ALA A 86 -5.31 -16.59 9.98
C ALA A 86 -5.40 -17.24 8.58
N ARG A 87 -6.22 -16.68 7.68
CA ARG A 87 -6.32 -17.18 6.29
C ARG A 87 -5.01 -17.03 5.53
N LYS A 88 -4.24 -15.99 5.81
CA LYS A 88 -2.92 -15.77 5.20
C LYS A 88 -1.92 -16.82 5.67
N LEU A 89 -1.92 -17.10 6.97
CA LEU A 89 -1.08 -18.13 7.58
C LEU A 89 -1.43 -19.52 7.05
N ALA A 90 -2.73 -19.87 6.98
CA ALA A 90 -3.21 -21.11 6.39
C ALA A 90 -2.77 -21.27 4.92
N ALA A 91 -2.86 -20.21 4.12
CA ALA A 91 -2.40 -20.25 2.73
C ALA A 91 -0.89 -20.50 2.58
N VAL A 92 -0.07 -20.03 3.54
CA VAL A 92 1.38 -20.31 3.57
C VAL A 92 1.62 -21.77 3.97
N LEU A 93 0.89 -22.29 4.96
CA LEU A 93 0.96 -23.70 5.35
C LEU A 93 0.65 -24.64 4.17
N ASP A 94 -0.36 -24.30 3.37
CA ASP A 94 -0.66 -25.03 2.14
C ASP A 94 0.45 -24.91 1.10
N GLY A 95 1.10 -23.74 1.01
CA GLY A 95 2.26 -23.50 0.15
C GLY A 95 3.44 -24.38 0.54
N ILE A 96 3.74 -24.50 1.83
CA ILE A 96 4.84 -25.31 2.38
C ILE A 96 4.76 -26.77 1.92
N ARG A 97 3.53 -27.34 1.92
CA ARG A 97 3.29 -28.72 1.44
C ARG A 97 3.69 -28.93 -0.02
N ARG A 98 3.77 -27.85 -0.82
CA ARG A 98 4.14 -27.85 -2.23
C ARG A 98 5.57 -27.34 -2.48
N SER A 99 6.38 -27.11 -1.44
CA SER A 99 7.69 -26.46 -1.53
C SER A 99 8.73 -27.11 -0.63
N ASP A 100 8.79 -28.44 -0.62
CA ASP A 100 9.75 -29.25 0.14
C ASP A 100 9.81 -28.89 1.64
N GLY A 101 8.69 -28.48 2.23
CA GLY A 101 8.62 -28.12 3.64
C GLY A 101 9.24 -26.76 3.98
N ARG A 102 9.55 -25.90 3.00
CA ARG A 102 10.25 -24.62 3.22
C ARG A 102 9.30 -23.43 3.12
N ALA A 103 9.48 -22.46 4.04
CA ALA A 103 8.84 -21.15 4.01
C ALA A 103 9.81 -20.02 4.33
N ALA A 104 9.36 -18.79 4.06
CA ALA A 104 9.99 -17.56 4.50
C ALA A 104 9.01 -16.68 5.27
N VAL A 105 9.54 -15.86 6.18
CA VAL A 105 8.79 -14.80 6.85
C VAL A 105 9.38 -13.45 6.45
N ALA A 106 8.51 -12.50 6.10
CA ALA A 106 8.92 -11.16 5.71
C ALA A 106 8.09 -10.10 6.44
N VAL A 107 8.77 -9.12 7.02
CA VAL A 107 8.16 -7.95 7.64
C VAL A 107 8.21 -6.79 6.65
N ASN A 108 7.03 -6.25 6.32
CA ASN A 108 6.91 -5.00 5.58
C ASN A 108 6.95 -3.82 6.56
N GLY A 109 8.14 -3.24 6.71
CA GLY A 109 8.37 -1.95 7.37
C GLY A 109 8.61 -0.82 6.38
N CYS A 110 8.23 -1.00 5.11
CA CYS A 110 8.34 0.05 4.09
C CYS A 110 7.12 0.97 4.18
N GLU A 111 7.33 2.15 4.73
CA GLU A 111 6.33 3.21 4.83
C GLU A 111 6.75 4.32 3.85
N GLY A 112 6.26 4.22 2.60
CA GLY A 112 6.62 5.14 1.51
C GLY A 112 5.60 6.28 1.29
N GLU A 113 4.53 6.30 2.09
CA GLU A 113 3.56 7.37 2.09
C GLU A 113 3.98 8.46 3.09
N PRO A 114 4.17 9.73 2.69
CA PRO A 114 4.67 10.77 3.58
C PRO A 114 3.77 11.10 4.78
N SER A 115 2.49 10.79 4.68
CA SER A 115 1.47 10.97 5.73
C SER A 115 1.40 9.85 6.76
N CYS A 116 2.18 8.78 6.59
CA CYS A 116 2.17 7.61 7.47
C CYS A 116 3.50 7.50 8.23
N LEU A 117 3.43 7.34 9.55
CA LEU A 117 4.60 7.19 10.43
C LEU A 117 4.40 6.08 11.48
N LYS A 118 3.33 5.28 11.39
CA LYS A 118 2.98 4.30 12.42
C LYS A 118 3.97 3.14 12.47
N ASP A 119 4.37 2.63 11.30
CA ASP A 119 5.29 1.51 11.23
C ASP A 119 6.71 1.98 11.50
N THR A 120 7.05 3.19 11.04
CA THR A 120 8.27 3.90 11.45
C THR A 120 8.35 4.03 12.97
N ALA A 121 7.29 4.49 13.64
CA ALA A 121 7.26 4.62 15.09
C ALA A 121 7.55 3.28 15.78
N LEU A 122 6.86 2.22 15.37
CA LEU A 122 7.09 0.87 15.92
C LEU A 122 8.54 0.41 15.77
N LEU A 123 9.12 0.56 14.58
CA LEU A 123 10.47 0.08 14.30
C LEU A 123 11.58 0.94 14.93
N LEU A 124 11.32 2.23 15.18
CA LEU A 124 12.25 3.10 15.90
C LEU A 124 12.17 2.90 17.42
N ARG A 125 10.97 2.66 17.96
CA ARG A 125 10.68 2.80 19.41
C ARG A 125 10.42 1.48 20.11
N VAL A 126 9.76 0.54 19.46
CA VAL A 126 9.43 -0.79 20.02
C VAL A 126 9.76 -1.92 19.03
N PRO A 127 10.98 -1.94 18.42
CA PRO A 127 11.31 -2.89 17.36
C PRO A 127 11.20 -4.35 17.82
N HIS A 128 11.42 -4.62 19.11
CA HIS A 128 11.35 -5.99 19.62
C HIS A 128 9.95 -6.59 19.53
N LEU A 129 8.88 -5.80 19.65
CA LEU A 129 7.53 -6.32 19.55
C LEU A 129 7.21 -6.79 18.12
N VAL A 130 7.65 -6.03 17.11
CA VAL A 130 7.54 -6.42 15.69
C VAL A 130 8.35 -7.69 15.41
N LEU A 131 9.62 -7.73 15.87
CA LEU A 131 10.51 -8.86 15.65
C LEU A 131 10.03 -10.13 16.37
N ASP A 132 9.40 -10.00 17.55
CA ASP A 132 8.80 -11.12 18.28
C ASP A 132 7.66 -11.77 17.48
N GLY A 133 6.75 -10.98 16.92
CA GLY A 133 5.65 -11.53 16.12
C GLY A 133 6.15 -12.21 14.85
N ALA A 134 7.19 -11.67 14.22
CA ALA A 134 7.82 -12.30 13.06
C ALA A 134 8.55 -13.60 13.44
N GLN A 135 9.25 -13.63 14.58
CA GLN A 135 9.92 -14.82 15.09
C GLN A 135 8.93 -15.93 15.44
N LEU A 136 7.82 -15.58 16.09
CA LEU A 136 6.74 -16.50 16.43
C LEU A 136 6.22 -17.24 15.19
N CYS A 137 5.98 -16.52 14.09
CA CYS A 137 5.61 -17.14 12.83
C CYS A 137 6.75 -17.96 12.20
N ALA A 138 7.99 -17.51 12.32
CA ALA A 138 9.13 -18.20 11.75
C ALA A 138 9.34 -19.57 12.41
N ASP A 139 9.27 -19.61 13.74
CA ASP A 139 9.38 -20.84 14.53
C ASP A 139 8.24 -21.81 14.19
N ALA A 140 6.99 -21.33 14.17
CA ALA A 140 5.83 -22.15 13.86
C ALA A 140 5.81 -22.71 12.42
N LEU A 141 6.40 -21.98 11.47
CA LEU A 141 6.47 -22.39 10.06
C LEU A 141 7.78 -23.13 9.70
N GLY A 142 8.70 -23.29 10.65
CA GLY A 142 10.04 -23.82 10.36
C GLY A 142 10.83 -22.97 9.36
N ALA A 143 10.57 -21.66 9.32
CA ALA A 143 11.22 -20.75 8.39
C ALA A 143 12.69 -20.53 8.78
N ARG A 144 13.61 -20.81 7.86
CA ARG A 144 15.06 -20.71 8.12
C ARG A 144 15.58 -19.27 8.24
N ARG A 145 14.78 -18.27 7.86
CA ARG A 145 15.17 -16.86 7.89
C ARG A 145 13.95 -15.95 7.91
N THR A 146 14.05 -14.86 8.66
CA THR A 146 13.10 -13.77 8.68
C THR A 146 13.75 -12.50 8.13
N THR A 147 13.08 -11.83 7.20
CA THR A 147 13.62 -10.63 6.54
C THR A 147 12.73 -9.41 6.79
N VAL A 148 13.29 -8.33 7.30
CA VAL A 148 12.61 -7.05 7.50
C VAL A 148 12.98 -6.12 6.34
N GLY A 149 11.99 -5.70 5.55
CA GLY A 149 12.15 -4.68 4.53
C GLY A 149 11.83 -3.30 5.08
N VAL A 150 12.74 -2.35 4.90
CA VAL A 150 12.57 -0.94 5.31
C VAL A 150 13.07 -0.02 4.21
N THR A 151 12.64 1.24 4.21
CA THR A 151 13.09 2.25 3.24
C THR A 151 14.06 3.26 3.85
N ARG A 152 13.84 3.64 5.12
CA ARG A 152 14.62 4.67 5.80
C ARG A 152 15.91 4.13 6.43
N PRO A 153 17.02 4.91 6.39
CA PRO A 153 18.29 4.51 6.99
C PRO A 153 18.24 4.39 8.51
N ASP A 154 17.64 5.37 9.19
CA ASP A 154 17.51 5.41 10.66
C ASP A 154 16.68 4.23 11.20
N VAL A 155 15.61 3.86 10.50
CA VAL A 155 14.81 2.66 10.80
C VAL A 155 15.64 1.40 10.58
N ALA A 156 16.42 1.31 9.50
CA ALA A 156 17.31 0.17 9.28
C ALA A 156 18.36 0.04 10.39
N ASP A 157 18.91 1.16 10.87
CA ASP A 157 19.85 1.19 12.00
C ASP A 157 19.17 0.73 13.29
N ALA A 158 17.97 1.22 13.59
CA ALA A 158 17.21 0.82 14.78
C ALA A 158 16.89 -0.68 14.79
N VAL A 159 16.47 -1.24 13.65
CA VAL A 159 16.21 -2.67 13.52
C VAL A 159 17.51 -3.48 13.65
N ARG A 160 18.63 -3.02 13.08
CA ARG A 160 19.95 -3.67 13.27
C ARG A 160 20.37 -3.71 14.73
N ARG A 161 20.19 -2.61 15.46
CA ARG A 161 20.44 -2.56 16.91
C ARG A 161 19.58 -3.57 17.66
N ALA A 162 18.27 -3.60 17.39
CA ALA A 162 17.35 -4.54 18.02
C ALA A 162 17.67 -6.02 17.69
N ILE A 163 18.18 -6.31 16.49
CA ILE A 163 18.66 -7.66 16.14
C ILE A 163 19.92 -7.99 16.95
N ALA A 164 20.88 -7.06 17.06
CA ALA A 164 22.10 -7.28 17.84
C ALA A 164 21.81 -7.51 19.33
N GLU A 165 20.87 -6.76 19.91
CA GLU A 165 20.43 -6.90 21.31
C GLU A 165 19.79 -8.28 21.62
N ARG A 166 19.30 -9.01 20.61
CA ARG A 166 18.74 -10.38 20.78
C ARG A 166 19.81 -11.47 20.81
N GLY A 167 21.00 -11.21 20.27
CA GLY A 167 22.01 -12.24 20.02
C GLY A 167 21.56 -13.30 18.99
N PRO A 168 22.33 -14.39 18.84
CA PRO A 168 22.13 -15.39 17.77
C PRO A 168 21.02 -16.43 18.07
N VAL A 169 19.98 -16.06 18.82
CA VAL A 169 18.94 -17.00 19.27
C VAL A 169 17.79 -17.05 18.25
N GLY A 170 17.48 -18.26 17.77
CA GLY A 170 16.37 -18.52 16.85
C GLY A 170 16.72 -18.39 15.37
N ALA A 171 15.69 -18.25 14.52
CA ALA A 171 15.89 -18.08 13.09
C ALA A 171 16.63 -16.76 12.78
N PRO A 172 17.66 -16.76 11.92
CA PRO A 172 18.37 -15.54 11.55
C PRO A 172 17.44 -14.42 11.09
N LEU A 173 17.57 -13.26 11.75
CA LEU A 173 16.90 -12.02 11.39
C LEU A 173 17.83 -11.15 10.55
N ARG A 174 17.31 -10.64 9.43
CA ARG A 174 18.03 -9.69 8.58
C ARG A 174 17.14 -8.50 8.26
N VAL A 175 17.71 -7.30 8.25
CA VAL A 175 17.07 -6.12 7.66
C VAL A 175 17.69 -5.79 6.30
N ILE A 176 16.86 -5.42 5.35
CA ILE A 176 17.25 -4.97 4.02
C ILE A 176 16.63 -3.60 3.78
N ARG A 177 17.48 -2.62 3.48
CA ARG A 177 17.04 -1.29 3.06
C ARG A 177 16.75 -1.30 1.57
N LEU A 178 15.51 -1.00 1.19
CA LEU A 178 15.05 -0.89 -0.18
C LEU A 178 14.98 0.58 -0.61
N PRO A 179 15.04 0.88 -1.92
CA PRO A 179 14.78 2.22 -2.42
C PRO A 179 13.38 2.69 -2.02
N GLU A 180 13.30 3.90 -1.46
CA GLU A 180 12.04 4.49 -1.03
C GLU A 180 11.23 4.99 -2.23
N ARG A 181 10.06 4.38 -2.41
CA ARG A 181 8.97 4.81 -3.29
C ARG A 181 7.64 4.40 -2.67
N PHE A 182 6.57 5.05 -3.09
CA PHE A 182 5.23 4.71 -2.64
C PHE A 182 4.87 3.23 -2.92
N VAL A 183 5.22 2.73 -4.11
CA VAL A 183 4.93 1.34 -4.53
C VAL A 183 5.84 0.28 -3.90
N THR A 184 6.94 0.67 -3.24
CA THR A 184 7.90 -0.29 -2.64
C THR A 184 7.24 -1.18 -1.58
N GLY A 185 6.25 -0.63 -0.85
CA GLY A 185 5.47 -1.37 0.16
C GLY A 185 4.44 -2.35 -0.42
N GLU A 186 4.23 -2.38 -1.75
CA GLU A 186 3.37 -3.37 -2.38
C GLU A 186 3.93 -4.79 -2.19
N GLY A 187 3.08 -5.77 -1.91
CA GLY A 187 3.52 -7.07 -1.45
C GLY A 187 4.48 -7.80 -2.40
N THR A 188 4.19 -7.80 -3.71
CA THR A 188 5.07 -8.44 -4.70
C THR A 188 6.33 -7.62 -4.97
N ALA A 189 6.21 -6.29 -5.02
CA ALA A 189 7.34 -5.36 -5.14
C ALA A 189 8.34 -5.55 -4.01
N LEU A 190 7.85 -5.61 -2.77
CA LEU A 190 8.65 -5.84 -1.58
C LEU A 190 9.37 -7.20 -1.66
N THR A 191 8.64 -8.29 -1.92
CA THR A 191 9.28 -9.62 -1.99
C THR A 191 10.34 -9.71 -3.08
N SER A 192 10.10 -9.08 -4.24
CA SER A 192 11.08 -9.01 -5.33
C SER A 192 12.32 -8.22 -4.90
N GLY A 193 12.14 -7.03 -4.30
CA GLY A 193 13.23 -6.21 -3.79
C GLY A 193 14.06 -6.91 -2.71
N LEU A 194 13.41 -7.60 -1.77
CA LEU A 194 14.08 -8.38 -0.72
C LEU A 194 14.87 -9.58 -1.28
N SER A 195 14.46 -10.10 -2.44
CA SER A 195 15.18 -11.13 -3.20
C SER A 195 16.32 -10.59 -4.06
N GLY A 196 16.55 -9.27 -4.08
CA GLY A 196 17.57 -8.63 -4.93
C GLY A 196 17.10 -8.34 -6.35
N GLY A 197 15.81 -8.58 -6.67
CA GLY A 197 15.18 -8.16 -7.91
C GLY A 197 14.73 -6.68 -7.86
N PRO A 198 14.07 -6.19 -8.92
CA PRO A 198 13.51 -4.84 -8.92
C PRO A 198 12.38 -4.75 -7.88
N GLY A 199 12.31 -3.63 -7.14
CA GLY A 199 11.24 -3.31 -6.19
C GLY A 199 9.94 -2.88 -6.90
N LEU A 200 9.47 -3.70 -7.84
CA LEU A 200 8.37 -3.41 -8.74
C LEU A 200 7.28 -4.47 -8.61
N PRO A 201 5.99 -4.08 -8.61
CA PRO A 201 4.90 -5.06 -8.60
C PRO A 201 4.99 -6.01 -9.77
N SER A 202 4.82 -7.31 -9.55
CA SER A 202 5.04 -8.32 -10.59
C SER A 202 4.00 -8.30 -11.72
N GLY A 203 2.86 -7.64 -11.52
CA GLY A 203 1.69 -7.66 -12.42
C GLY A 203 0.99 -9.01 -12.55
N ARG A 204 1.65 -10.10 -12.12
CA ARG A 204 1.13 -11.45 -12.04
C ARG A 204 0.35 -11.59 -10.74
N ARG A 205 -0.85 -12.16 -10.82
CA ARG A 205 -1.69 -12.44 -9.64
C ARG A 205 -1.19 -13.67 -8.85
N ILE A 206 0.12 -13.77 -8.61
CA ILE A 206 0.72 -14.81 -7.78
C ILE A 206 0.84 -14.24 -6.38
N ARG A 207 0.28 -14.94 -5.40
CA ARG A 207 0.30 -14.51 -4.00
C ARG A 207 1.66 -14.81 -3.38
N SER A 208 2.12 -13.96 -2.46
CA SER A 208 3.36 -14.21 -1.71
C SER A 208 3.31 -15.52 -0.92
N SER A 209 2.11 -15.94 -0.49
CA SER A 209 1.88 -17.21 0.21
C SER A 209 2.14 -18.43 -0.68
N GLU A 210 2.10 -18.28 -2.00
CA GLU A 210 2.40 -19.34 -2.96
C GLU A 210 3.85 -19.25 -3.41
N ARG A 211 4.28 -18.07 -3.87
CA ARG A 211 5.67 -17.78 -4.28
C ARG A 211 6.00 -16.34 -3.95
N GLY A 212 6.83 -16.13 -2.95
CA GLY A 212 7.30 -14.82 -2.49
C GLY A 212 8.83 -14.74 -2.50
N LEU A 213 9.41 -14.52 -1.32
CA LEU A 213 10.84 -14.35 -1.12
C LEU A 213 11.61 -15.57 -1.63
N ASN A 214 12.49 -15.35 -2.60
CA ASN A 214 13.32 -16.36 -3.26
C ASN A 214 12.50 -17.53 -3.83
N GLY A 215 11.26 -17.25 -4.25
CA GLY A 215 10.34 -18.24 -4.81
C GLY A 215 9.65 -19.13 -3.77
N LEU A 216 9.93 -18.96 -2.47
CA LEU A 216 9.33 -19.75 -1.39
C LEU A 216 7.94 -19.22 -0.99
N PRO A 217 7.04 -20.09 -0.49
CA PRO A 217 5.86 -19.67 0.26
C PRO A 217 6.26 -18.69 1.36
N THR A 218 5.74 -17.47 1.30
CA THR A 218 6.17 -16.38 2.18
C THR A 218 5.00 -15.80 2.95
N LEU A 219 5.09 -15.88 4.28
CA LEU A 219 4.26 -15.09 5.17
C LEU A 219 4.83 -13.67 5.21
N LEU A 220 4.33 -12.82 4.33
CA LEU A 220 4.61 -11.39 4.33
C LEU A 220 3.56 -10.68 5.21
N SER A 221 3.92 -9.80 6.14
CA SER A 221 2.93 -8.94 6.80
C SER A 221 3.50 -7.59 7.22
N ASN A 222 2.62 -6.63 7.48
CA ASN A 222 2.97 -5.29 7.95
C ASN A 222 3.54 -5.32 9.38
N ALA A 223 4.44 -4.39 9.71
CA ALA A 223 5.12 -4.31 11.00
C ALA A 223 4.12 -4.29 12.19
N GLU A 224 3.09 -3.43 12.14
CA GLU A 224 2.06 -3.39 13.18
C GLU A 224 1.29 -4.72 13.30
N THR A 225 1.09 -5.45 12.20
CA THR A 225 0.40 -6.75 12.27
C THR A 225 1.19 -7.78 13.07
N TYR A 226 2.52 -7.80 12.90
CA TYR A 226 3.38 -8.67 13.70
C TYR A 226 3.44 -8.21 15.17
N ALA A 227 3.50 -6.90 15.42
CA ALA A 227 3.47 -6.38 16.78
C ALA A 227 2.15 -6.76 17.51
N GLN A 228 1.01 -6.63 16.84
CA GLN A 228 -0.28 -7.06 17.38
C GLN A 228 -0.33 -8.57 17.64
N LEU A 229 0.22 -9.40 16.75
CA LEU A 229 0.33 -10.83 16.96
C LEU A 229 1.19 -11.16 18.21
N ALA A 230 2.29 -10.45 18.41
CA ALA A 230 3.17 -10.65 19.55
C ALA A 230 2.50 -10.29 20.88
N LEU A 231 1.63 -9.28 20.90
CA LEU A 231 0.78 -8.95 22.05
C LEU A 231 -0.29 -10.01 22.26
N ALA A 232 -1.01 -10.39 21.20
CA ALA A 232 -2.04 -11.42 21.26
C ALA A 232 -1.50 -12.74 21.83
N ALA A 233 -0.29 -13.14 21.43
CA ALA A 233 0.34 -14.36 21.92
C ALA A 233 0.60 -14.33 23.44
N ARG A 234 0.93 -13.16 23.99
CA ARG A 234 1.20 -12.98 25.43
C ARG A 234 -0.05 -12.83 26.27
N LEU A 235 -1.02 -12.08 25.76
CA LEU A 235 -2.28 -11.81 26.46
C LEU A 235 -3.27 -12.98 26.35
N GLY A 236 -3.08 -13.86 25.37
CA GLY A 236 -4.10 -14.79 24.92
C GLY A 236 -5.29 -14.09 24.27
N ALA A 237 -6.20 -14.87 23.69
CA ALA A 237 -7.37 -14.31 23.01
C ALA A 237 -8.28 -13.50 23.95
N LEU A 238 -8.57 -14.02 25.15
CA LEU A 238 -9.41 -13.33 26.12
C LEU A 238 -8.81 -11.98 26.56
N GLY A 239 -7.52 -11.97 26.92
CA GLY A 239 -6.83 -10.74 27.31
C GLY A 239 -6.74 -9.72 26.17
N TYR A 240 -6.46 -10.17 24.94
CA TYR A 240 -6.42 -9.29 23.77
C TYR A 240 -7.79 -8.65 23.50
N ARG A 241 -8.89 -9.39 23.68
CA ARG A 241 -10.27 -8.94 23.41
C ARG A 241 -10.86 -7.98 24.44
N THR A 242 -10.17 -7.69 25.54
CA THR A 242 -10.62 -6.73 26.56
C THR A 242 -10.60 -5.26 26.10
N VAL A 243 -10.00 -4.97 24.94
CA VAL A 243 -9.94 -3.62 24.35
C VAL A 243 -10.45 -3.67 22.91
N GLY A 244 -11.07 -2.59 22.46
CA GLY A 244 -11.67 -2.48 21.12
C GLY A 244 -13.11 -3.02 21.08
N LEU A 245 -13.64 -3.17 19.87
CA LEU A 245 -15.00 -3.70 19.68
C LEU A 245 -15.02 -5.23 19.79
N PRO A 246 -16.12 -5.84 20.24
CA PRO A 246 -16.23 -7.32 20.27
C PRO A 246 -15.95 -8.01 18.93
N GLY A 247 -16.34 -7.37 17.81
CA GLY A 247 -16.12 -7.85 16.44
C GLY A 247 -14.81 -7.38 15.79
N GLU A 248 -14.12 -6.42 16.40
CA GLU A 248 -12.80 -5.94 15.95
C GLU A 248 -11.94 -5.59 17.18
N PRO A 249 -11.46 -6.59 17.93
CA PRO A 249 -10.73 -6.36 19.17
C PRO A 249 -9.33 -5.82 18.92
N GLY A 250 -8.76 -5.24 19.98
CA GLY A 250 -7.43 -4.65 20.00
C GLY A 250 -7.42 -3.15 19.67
N THR A 251 -6.22 -2.66 19.42
CA THR A 251 -5.94 -1.25 19.12
C THR A 251 -5.57 -1.06 17.64
N LEU A 252 -5.52 0.21 17.24
CA LEU A 252 -5.08 0.72 15.95
C LEU A 252 -3.98 1.75 16.20
N LEU A 253 -2.94 1.75 15.38
CA LEU A 253 -2.05 2.92 15.27
C LEU A 253 -2.48 3.79 14.10
N LEU A 254 -2.63 5.08 14.38
CA LEU A 254 -2.98 6.09 13.38
C LEU A 254 -1.94 7.19 13.34
N THR A 255 -1.59 7.67 12.15
CA THR A 255 -0.82 8.89 11.96
C THR A 255 -1.77 10.04 11.65
N VAL A 256 -1.90 10.99 12.58
CA VAL A 256 -2.75 12.17 12.44
C VAL A 256 -1.93 13.34 11.90
N ALA A 257 -2.46 13.96 10.84
CA ALA A 257 -1.87 15.13 10.16
C ALA A 257 -0.40 14.95 9.75
N GLY A 258 0.01 13.70 9.46
CA GLY A 258 1.36 13.35 9.02
C GLY A 258 2.46 13.55 10.06
N ARG A 259 2.13 13.75 11.35
CA ARG A 259 3.12 14.12 12.38
C ARG A 259 3.00 13.36 13.70
N GLN A 260 1.79 13.04 14.12
CA GLN A 260 1.53 12.43 15.42
C GLN A 260 1.01 11.01 15.24
N VAL A 261 1.64 10.04 15.90
CA VAL A 261 1.17 8.66 15.94
C VAL A 261 0.38 8.45 17.23
N VAL A 262 -0.87 8.04 17.10
CA VAL A 262 -1.78 7.74 18.21
C VAL A 262 -2.16 6.27 18.21
N GLU A 263 -2.02 5.61 19.36
CA GLU A 263 -2.63 4.31 19.62
C GLU A 263 -4.03 4.50 20.21
N THR A 264 -5.05 3.91 19.57
CA THR A 264 -6.43 3.98 20.04
C THR A 264 -7.11 2.61 19.95
N PRO A 265 -8.06 2.27 20.85
CA PRO A 265 -8.97 1.15 20.66
C PRO A 265 -9.69 1.21 19.32
N CYS A 266 -9.93 0.05 18.70
CA CYS A 266 -10.87 -0.04 17.59
C CYS A 266 -12.26 0.43 18.04
N GLY A 267 -12.96 1.17 17.19
CA GLY A 267 -14.29 1.71 17.47
C GLY A 267 -14.31 3.09 18.12
N THR A 268 -13.16 3.65 18.50
CA THR A 268 -13.10 5.04 19.00
C THR A 268 -13.67 6.01 17.97
N PRO A 269 -14.51 6.99 18.37
CA PRO A 269 -14.98 8.03 17.48
C PRO A 269 -13.82 8.82 16.85
N LEU A 270 -13.85 9.03 15.54
CA LEU A 270 -12.81 9.78 14.82
C LEU A 270 -12.66 11.20 15.37
N ALA A 271 -13.78 11.87 15.70
CA ALA A 271 -13.78 13.20 16.30
C ALA A 271 -13.00 13.24 17.63
N HIS A 272 -13.08 12.19 18.45
CA HIS A 272 -12.31 12.10 19.69
C HIS A 272 -10.82 11.99 19.39
N VAL A 273 -10.43 11.16 18.43
CA VAL A 273 -9.02 11.03 18.01
C VAL A 273 -8.46 12.36 17.50
N LEU A 274 -9.22 13.08 16.69
CA LEU A 274 -8.83 14.40 16.19
C LEU A 274 -8.65 15.39 17.34
N ALA A 275 -9.64 15.49 18.24
CA ALA A 275 -9.59 16.41 19.39
C ALA A 275 -8.39 16.11 20.31
N HIS A 276 -8.11 14.82 20.56
CA HIS A 276 -6.95 14.38 21.34
C HIS A 276 -5.61 14.79 20.72
N CYS A 277 -5.56 14.85 19.39
CA CYS A 277 -4.41 15.33 18.64
C CYS A 277 -4.41 16.85 18.41
N GLY A 278 -5.29 17.60 19.09
CA GLY A 278 -5.38 19.06 19.01
C GLY A 278 -5.87 19.58 17.66
N THR A 279 -6.69 18.80 16.95
CA THR A 279 -7.26 19.17 15.64
C THR A 279 -8.75 18.82 15.60
N ASP A 280 -9.44 19.25 14.56
CA ASP A 280 -10.82 18.83 14.26
C ASP A 280 -10.91 18.26 12.83
N ALA A 281 -12.14 18.05 12.34
CA ALA A 281 -12.38 17.54 11.00
C ALA A 281 -12.08 18.56 9.89
N GLY A 282 -11.92 19.85 10.23
CA GLY A 282 -11.74 20.95 9.30
C GLY A 282 -12.80 20.96 8.20
N GLN A 283 -12.33 21.10 6.96
CA GLN A 283 -13.16 21.02 5.76
C GLN A 283 -13.53 19.59 5.37
N GLY A 284 -12.87 18.59 5.93
CA GLY A 284 -13.04 17.18 5.60
C GLY A 284 -11.80 16.38 6.01
N VAL A 285 -11.94 15.07 6.13
CA VAL A 285 -10.85 14.19 6.60
C VAL A 285 -10.54 13.13 5.56
N LEU A 286 -9.31 13.11 5.05
CA LEU A 286 -8.83 11.98 4.25
C LEU A 286 -8.40 10.85 5.18
N LEU A 287 -9.15 9.75 5.13
CA LEU A 287 -8.93 8.58 5.98
C LEU A 287 -8.35 7.41 5.18
N GLY A 288 -7.29 6.80 5.71
CA GLY A 288 -6.64 5.62 5.15
C GLY A 288 -5.44 5.91 4.25
N GLY A 289 -4.99 7.17 4.21
CA GLY A 289 -3.87 7.65 3.40
C GLY A 289 -4.26 8.08 1.99
N TYR A 290 -3.28 8.23 1.10
CA TYR A 290 -3.49 8.67 -0.29
C TYR A 290 -4.18 7.63 -1.19
N HIS A 291 -4.35 6.40 -0.69
CA HIS A 291 -5.27 5.41 -1.28
C HIS A 291 -6.62 5.31 -0.56
N GLY A 292 -6.84 6.18 0.42
CA GLY A 292 -8.02 6.26 1.25
C GLY A 292 -9.21 6.97 0.61
N THR A 293 -10.09 7.45 1.47
CA THR A 293 -11.36 8.09 1.11
C THR A 293 -11.53 9.38 1.91
N TRP A 294 -11.94 10.45 1.24
CA TRP A 294 -12.38 11.68 1.91
C TRP A 294 -13.74 11.48 2.59
N LEU A 295 -13.81 11.87 3.86
CA LEU A 295 -15.05 12.04 4.61
C LEU A 295 -15.41 13.52 4.64
N SER A 296 -16.69 13.84 4.43
CA SER A 296 -17.20 15.19 4.70
C SER A 296 -17.03 15.54 6.19
N PRO A 297 -17.08 16.81 6.59
CA PRO A 297 -17.04 17.19 8.00
C PRO A 297 -18.15 16.52 8.82
N ALA A 298 -19.34 16.35 8.24
CA ALA A 298 -20.46 15.69 8.89
C ALA A 298 -20.17 14.20 9.11
N ASP A 299 -19.74 13.50 8.07
CA ASP A 299 -19.39 12.08 8.15
C ASP A 299 -18.24 11.84 9.14
N ALA A 300 -17.20 12.69 9.10
CA ALA A 300 -16.05 12.59 9.98
C ALA A 300 -16.42 12.78 11.46
N ARG A 301 -17.43 13.62 11.76
CA ARG A 301 -17.93 13.80 13.14
C ARG A 301 -18.67 12.57 13.67
N SER A 302 -19.40 11.85 12.81
CA SER A 302 -20.15 10.65 13.19
C SER A 302 -19.37 9.35 13.07
N ALA A 303 -18.25 9.34 12.33
CA ALA A 303 -17.49 8.13 12.04
C ALA A 303 -16.82 7.54 13.30
N ALA A 304 -16.91 6.22 13.43
CA ALA A 304 -16.14 5.43 14.39
C ALA A 304 -15.02 4.66 13.66
N LEU A 305 -13.89 4.47 14.32
CA LEU A 305 -12.71 3.81 13.77
C LEU A 305 -12.84 2.28 13.82
N SER A 306 -13.79 1.75 13.05
CA SER A 306 -13.94 0.31 12.82
C SER A 306 -14.23 0.03 11.35
N LYS A 307 -13.92 -1.19 10.91
CA LYS A 307 -14.15 -1.59 9.52
C LYS A 307 -15.60 -1.39 9.10
N ASP A 308 -16.54 -1.83 9.93
CA ASP A 308 -17.96 -1.86 9.55
C ASP A 308 -18.59 -0.47 9.62
N ALA A 309 -18.19 0.38 10.59
CA ALA A 309 -18.64 1.77 10.64
C ALA A 309 -18.11 2.59 9.45
N LEU A 310 -16.84 2.40 9.08
CA LEU A 310 -16.24 3.13 7.97
C LEU A 310 -16.71 2.66 6.59
N ALA A 311 -17.11 1.38 6.48
CA ALA A 311 -17.59 0.81 5.22
C ALA A 311 -18.85 1.54 4.68
N VAL A 312 -19.70 2.07 5.57
CA VAL A 312 -20.89 2.86 5.19
C VAL A 312 -20.51 4.10 4.40
N HIS A 313 -19.34 4.67 4.67
CA HIS A 313 -18.81 5.84 3.96
C HIS A 313 -17.86 5.45 2.80
N GLY A 314 -17.76 4.16 2.45
CA GLY A 314 -16.79 3.68 1.46
C GLY A 314 -15.33 3.90 1.90
N ALA A 315 -15.09 4.04 3.21
CA ALA A 315 -13.79 4.29 3.80
C ALA A 315 -13.27 3.05 4.53
N THR A 316 -11.96 3.05 4.80
CA THR A 316 -11.31 2.03 5.63
C THR A 316 -10.19 2.71 6.43
N PRO A 317 -9.72 2.13 7.55
CA PRO A 317 -8.54 2.64 8.25
C PRO A 317 -7.28 2.67 7.39
N GLY A 318 -7.23 1.89 6.30
CA GLY A 318 -6.18 1.93 5.29
C GLY A 318 -4.77 1.77 5.88
N ALA A 319 -3.86 2.65 5.47
CA ALA A 319 -2.50 2.71 5.99
C ALA A 319 -2.39 3.33 7.40
N GLY A 320 -3.52 3.69 8.02
CA GLY A 320 -3.58 4.36 9.32
C GLY A 320 -3.37 5.86 9.27
N ALA A 321 -3.30 6.49 8.10
CA ALA A 321 -3.25 7.96 8.01
C ALA A 321 -4.63 8.60 8.17
N VAL A 322 -4.69 9.66 9.00
CA VAL A 322 -5.85 10.51 9.24
C VAL A 322 -5.44 11.95 8.95
N LEU A 323 -5.97 12.52 7.87
CA LEU A 323 -5.50 13.81 7.35
C LEU A 323 -6.69 14.79 7.30
N PRO A 324 -6.96 15.51 8.41
CA PRO A 324 -7.93 16.60 8.40
C PRO A 324 -7.41 17.75 7.52
N LEU A 325 -8.31 18.39 6.77
CA LEU A 325 -7.98 19.50 5.89
C LEU A 325 -8.31 20.84 6.56
N PRO A 326 -7.30 21.68 6.87
CA PRO A 326 -7.50 22.98 7.50
C PRO A 326 -8.37 23.93 6.67
N HIS A 327 -9.05 24.90 7.30
CA HIS A 327 -9.95 25.84 6.62
C HIS A 327 -9.26 26.89 5.73
N ASP A 328 -7.96 27.12 5.93
CA ASP A 328 -7.17 28.14 5.26
C ASP A 328 -6.56 27.70 3.92
N THR A 329 -6.85 26.47 3.47
CA THR A 329 -6.32 25.90 2.23
C THR A 329 -7.41 25.50 1.23
N CYS A 330 -7.07 25.52 -0.05
CA CYS A 330 -7.95 25.12 -1.15
C CYS A 330 -8.03 23.58 -1.27
N PRO A 331 -9.21 22.95 -1.04
CA PRO A 331 -9.35 21.49 -1.15
C PRO A 331 -9.06 20.97 -2.57
N ALA A 332 -9.52 21.69 -3.59
CA ALA A 332 -9.33 21.32 -4.98
C ALA A 332 -7.85 21.37 -5.39
N GLY A 333 -7.12 22.41 -4.98
CA GLY A 333 -5.70 22.57 -5.24
C GLY A 333 -4.82 21.57 -4.49
N GLU A 334 -5.14 21.27 -3.23
CA GLU A 334 -4.50 20.21 -2.46
C GLU A 334 -4.70 18.84 -3.14
N THR A 335 -5.91 18.56 -3.62
CA THR A 335 -6.23 17.33 -4.36
C THR A 335 -5.41 17.21 -5.64
N VAL A 336 -5.28 18.28 -6.42
CA VAL A 336 -4.43 18.31 -7.63
C VAL A 336 -2.96 18.02 -7.27
N ARG A 337 -2.44 18.62 -6.19
CA ARG A 337 -1.05 18.41 -5.77
C ARG A 337 -0.77 16.95 -5.45
N VAL A 338 -1.65 16.32 -4.65
CA VAL A 338 -1.52 14.90 -4.31
C VAL A 338 -1.74 14.01 -5.53
N ALA A 339 -2.71 14.29 -6.39
CA ALA A 339 -2.94 13.49 -7.61
C ALA A 339 -1.73 13.49 -8.55
N ARG A 340 -1.05 14.64 -8.70
CA ARG A 340 0.21 14.76 -9.44
C ARG A 340 1.33 13.95 -8.80
N TRP A 341 1.49 14.06 -7.49
CA TRP A 341 2.48 13.29 -6.75
C TRP A 341 2.25 11.78 -6.90
N MET A 342 1.00 11.32 -6.75
CA MET A 342 0.61 9.93 -6.95
C MET A 342 0.92 9.45 -8.38
N ALA A 343 0.66 10.27 -9.40
CA ALA A 343 1.03 9.94 -10.78
C ALA A 343 2.55 9.78 -10.96
N ALA A 344 3.36 10.57 -10.26
CA ALA A 344 4.82 10.49 -10.29
C ALA A 344 5.38 9.28 -9.51
N GLU A 345 4.69 8.85 -8.46
CA GLU A 345 5.03 7.69 -7.63
C GLU A 345 4.63 6.33 -8.22
N SER A 346 4.13 6.36 -9.45
CA SER A 346 3.80 5.21 -10.26
C SER A 346 5.00 4.28 -10.49
N ALA A 347 4.73 2.97 -10.49
CA ALA A 347 5.72 1.96 -10.90
C ALA A 347 6.09 2.05 -12.39
N GLY A 348 5.32 2.78 -13.20
CA GLY A 348 5.57 2.97 -14.63
C GLY A 348 5.40 1.71 -15.50
N GLN A 349 4.71 0.68 -14.98
CA GLN A 349 4.64 -0.62 -15.66
C GLN A 349 3.39 -0.79 -16.53
N CYS A 350 2.21 -0.35 -16.07
CA CYS A 350 0.94 -0.58 -16.78
C CYS A 350 0.40 0.69 -17.46
N GLY A 351 -0.37 0.52 -18.54
CA GLY A 351 -1.01 1.63 -19.26
C GLY A 351 -1.74 2.66 -18.36
N PRO A 352 -2.56 2.24 -17.39
CA PRO A 352 -3.20 3.15 -16.43
C PRO A 352 -2.22 3.94 -15.57
N CYS A 353 -1.04 3.41 -15.30
CA CYS A 353 0.01 4.05 -14.51
C CYS A 353 0.82 5.04 -15.35
N VAL A 354 1.14 4.69 -16.60
CA VAL A 354 2.01 5.48 -17.48
C VAL A 354 1.24 6.60 -18.18
N LEU A 355 -0.01 6.34 -18.59
CA LEU A 355 -0.84 7.29 -19.33
C LEU A 355 -2.05 7.74 -18.51
N GLY A 356 -2.69 6.80 -17.80
CA GLY A 356 -3.95 7.05 -17.12
C GLY A 356 -3.83 8.04 -15.95
N LEU A 357 -2.92 7.81 -15.01
CA LEU A 357 -2.74 8.67 -13.83
C LEU A 357 -2.24 10.08 -14.17
N PRO A 358 -1.24 10.26 -15.05
CA PRO A 358 -0.87 11.60 -15.51
C PRO A 358 -2.04 12.33 -16.19
N ALA A 359 -2.77 11.65 -17.08
CA ALA A 359 -3.94 12.25 -17.74
C ALA A 359 -5.05 12.60 -16.73
N LEU A 360 -5.30 11.76 -15.73
CA LEU A 360 -6.26 12.05 -14.66
C LEU A 360 -5.85 13.31 -13.88
N ALA A 361 -4.58 13.40 -13.47
CA ALA A 361 -4.06 14.55 -12.74
C ALA A 361 -4.10 15.83 -13.59
N GLU A 362 -3.82 15.73 -14.89
CA GLU A 362 -3.91 16.85 -15.83
C GLU A 362 -5.35 17.32 -16.05
N GLN A 363 -6.30 16.41 -16.26
CA GLN A 363 -7.72 16.80 -16.40
C GLN A 363 -8.26 17.41 -15.12
N LEU A 364 -7.86 16.89 -13.96
CA LEU A 364 -8.22 17.48 -12.67
C LEU A 364 -7.65 18.89 -12.53
N ASP A 365 -6.39 19.11 -12.91
CA ASP A 365 -5.78 20.45 -12.90
C ASP A 365 -6.46 21.42 -13.86
N ARG A 366 -6.84 20.96 -15.07
CA ARG A 366 -7.62 21.75 -16.03
C ARG A 366 -8.98 22.14 -15.46
N ALA A 367 -9.69 21.20 -14.85
CA ALA A 367 -10.95 21.49 -14.17
C ALA A 367 -10.75 22.52 -13.05
N VAL A 368 -9.71 22.37 -12.23
CA VAL A 368 -9.44 23.30 -11.11
C VAL A 368 -9.03 24.71 -11.58
N ARG A 369 -8.60 24.87 -12.83
CA ARG A 369 -8.18 26.14 -13.44
C ARG A 369 -9.21 26.79 -14.37
N GLY A 370 -10.49 26.47 -14.22
CA GLY A 370 -11.55 27.09 -15.03
C GLY A 370 -11.84 26.38 -16.36
N GLY A 371 -11.54 25.08 -16.47
CA GLY A 371 -11.76 24.29 -17.69
C GLY A 371 -13.23 23.97 -18.01
N GLY A 372 -14.19 24.46 -17.21
CA GLY A 372 -15.62 24.22 -17.36
C GLY A 372 -16.05 22.78 -17.07
N ASP A 373 -17.34 22.51 -17.24
CA ASP A 373 -17.96 21.20 -17.00
C ASP A 373 -17.34 20.10 -17.87
N THR A 374 -16.91 20.44 -19.09
CA THR A 374 -16.22 19.49 -19.97
C THR A 374 -14.94 18.92 -19.34
N ALA A 375 -14.18 19.74 -18.60
CA ALA A 375 -12.99 19.25 -17.91
C ALA A 375 -13.36 18.35 -16.72
N LEU A 376 -14.40 18.70 -15.95
CA LEU A 376 -14.92 17.86 -14.87
C LEU A 376 -15.46 16.51 -15.39
N ASP A 377 -16.20 16.51 -16.50
CA ASP A 377 -16.68 15.29 -17.16
C ASP A 377 -15.51 14.43 -17.63
N ALA A 378 -14.45 15.05 -18.17
CA ALA A 378 -13.24 14.35 -18.55
C ALA A 378 -12.57 13.67 -17.35
N VAL A 379 -12.58 14.29 -16.15
CA VAL A 379 -12.11 13.64 -14.92
C VAL A 379 -12.92 12.38 -14.62
N HIS A 380 -14.25 12.45 -14.66
CA HIS A 380 -15.13 11.28 -14.43
C HIS A 380 -14.89 10.16 -15.45
N VAL A 381 -14.64 10.49 -16.72
CA VAL A 381 -14.24 9.53 -17.73
C VAL A 381 -12.91 8.87 -17.35
N ARG A 382 -11.88 9.67 -17.00
CA ARG A 382 -10.55 9.14 -16.66
C ARG A 382 -10.58 8.25 -15.43
N LEU A 383 -11.35 8.60 -14.41
CA LEU A 383 -11.56 7.77 -13.21
C LEU A 383 -12.05 6.35 -13.56
N ARG A 384 -12.95 6.21 -14.53
CA ARG A 384 -13.44 4.91 -15.00
C ARG A 384 -12.39 4.14 -15.79
N THR A 385 -11.52 4.84 -16.52
CA THR A 385 -10.49 4.19 -17.37
C THR A 385 -9.34 3.59 -16.56
N VAL A 386 -9.02 4.12 -15.39
CA VAL A 386 -7.87 3.62 -14.59
C VAL A 386 -8.24 2.46 -13.65
N ARG A 387 -9.51 2.40 -13.21
CA ARG A 387 -9.99 1.45 -12.20
C ARG A 387 -9.98 0.00 -12.70
N GLY A 388 -9.46 -0.91 -11.88
CA GLY A 388 -9.36 -2.34 -12.12
C GLY A 388 -8.33 -2.74 -13.17
N ARG A 389 -7.54 -1.77 -13.67
CA ARG A 389 -6.64 -1.97 -14.81
C ARG A 389 -5.14 -1.95 -14.45
N GLY A 390 -4.83 -1.77 -13.17
CA GLY A 390 -3.46 -1.73 -12.66
C GLY A 390 -2.80 -3.10 -12.51
N ALA A 391 -1.48 -3.14 -12.64
CA ALA A 391 -0.65 -4.28 -12.23
C ALA A 391 -0.62 -4.46 -10.69
N CYS A 392 -0.94 -3.40 -9.96
CA CYS A 392 -1.16 -3.35 -8.52
C CYS A 392 -2.36 -2.44 -8.21
N GLY A 393 -2.69 -2.27 -6.92
CA GLY A 393 -3.79 -1.42 -6.48
C GLY A 393 -3.54 0.10 -6.60
N HIS A 394 -2.35 0.53 -7.07
CA HIS A 394 -2.00 1.95 -7.10
C HIS A 394 -2.94 2.82 -7.95
N PRO A 395 -3.26 2.47 -9.21
CA PRO A 395 -4.24 3.22 -10.00
C PRO A 395 -5.63 3.29 -9.34
N ASP A 396 -6.07 2.20 -8.72
CA ASP A 396 -7.37 2.11 -8.06
C ASP A 396 -7.43 3.02 -6.83
N GLY A 397 -6.36 3.02 -6.03
CA GLY A 397 -6.23 3.89 -4.87
C GLY A 397 -6.19 5.37 -5.24
N THR A 398 -5.42 5.75 -6.26
CA THR A 398 -5.39 7.15 -6.76
C THR A 398 -6.75 7.58 -7.30
N ALA A 399 -7.45 6.69 -8.02
CA ALA A 399 -8.80 6.97 -8.51
C ALA A 399 -9.85 7.04 -7.39
N ARG A 400 -9.65 6.33 -6.28
CA ARG A 400 -10.51 6.44 -5.09
C ARG A 400 -10.29 7.79 -4.41
N PHE A 401 -9.03 8.19 -4.24
CA PHE A 401 -8.67 9.49 -3.67
C PHE A 401 -9.33 10.64 -4.44
N VAL A 402 -9.15 10.70 -5.77
CA VAL A 402 -9.76 11.78 -6.58
C VAL A 402 -11.28 11.71 -6.58
N ALA A 403 -11.87 10.52 -6.74
CA ALA A 403 -13.33 10.39 -6.76
C ALA A 403 -13.98 10.80 -5.42
N SER A 404 -13.37 10.43 -4.30
CA SER A 404 -13.88 10.82 -2.98
C SER A 404 -13.69 12.31 -2.70
N ALA A 405 -12.62 12.94 -3.23
CA ALA A 405 -12.46 14.39 -3.15
C ALA A 405 -13.58 15.12 -3.90
N LEU A 406 -13.92 14.70 -5.13
CA LEU A 406 -15.04 15.27 -5.89
C LEU A 406 -16.37 15.14 -5.13
N ALA A 407 -16.58 14.01 -4.45
CA ALA A 407 -17.79 13.77 -3.67
C ALA A 407 -17.84 14.57 -2.35
N ALA A 408 -16.70 14.75 -1.68
CA ALA A 408 -16.62 15.47 -0.41
C ALA A 408 -16.64 17.00 -0.59
N PHE A 409 -16.19 17.51 -1.74
CA PHE A 409 -16.06 18.94 -2.03
C PHE A 409 -16.74 19.37 -3.34
N PRO A 410 -18.00 18.99 -3.61
CA PRO A 410 -18.62 19.18 -4.94
C PRO A 410 -18.69 20.65 -5.33
N GLU A 411 -19.05 21.53 -4.40
CA GLU A 411 -19.14 22.98 -4.62
C GLU A 411 -17.77 23.61 -4.94
N GLU A 412 -16.69 23.13 -4.31
CA GLU A 412 -15.33 23.62 -4.56
C GLU A 412 -14.90 23.31 -5.98
N PHE A 413 -15.10 22.08 -6.43
CA PHE A 413 -14.74 21.66 -7.78
C PHE A 413 -15.60 22.36 -8.83
N ALA A 414 -16.90 22.54 -8.59
CA ALA A 414 -17.78 23.28 -9.49
C ALA A 414 -17.35 24.76 -9.62
N ARG A 415 -17.13 25.45 -8.49
CA ARG A 415 -16.68 26.86 -8.50
C ARG A 415 -15.35 27.04 -9.24
N HIS A 416 -14.40 26.13 -9.01
CA HIS A 416 -13.13 26.16 -9.71
C HIS A 416 -13.27 25.87 -11.21
N ALA A 417 -14.13 24.92 -11.59
CA ALA A 417 -14.40 24.62 -13.00
C ALA A 417 -14.98 25.80 -13.77
N HIS A 418 -15.82 26.62 -13.13
CA HIS A 418 -16.35 27.84 -13.74
C HIS A 418 -15.42 29.07 -13.60
N GLY A 419 -14.20 28.89 -13.07
CA GLY A 419 -13.20 29.95 -13.00
C GLY A 419 -13.32 30.92 -11.82
N PHE A 420 -14.32 30.75 -10.96
CA PHE A 420 -14.48 31.59 -9.75
C PHE A 420 -13.42 31.31 -8.69
N GLY A 421 -12.93 30.06 -8.64
CA GLY A 421 -12.04 29.59 -7.58
C GLY A 421 -12.69 29.67 -6.18
N CYS A 422 -11.89 29.41 -5.15
CA CYS A 422 -12.33 29.44 -3.75
C CYS A 422 -11.70 30.55 -2.89
N GLY A 423 -10.81 31.38 -3.44
CA GLY A 423 -10.15 32.48 -2.73
C GLY A 423 -9.11 32.05 -1.68
N ARG A 424 -8.85 30.76 -1.51
CA ARG A 424 -7.87 30.21 -0.55
C ARG A 424 -6.58 29.77 -1.24
N PRO A 425 -5.41 29.95 -0.61
CA PRO A 425 -4.15 29.43 -1.12
C PRO A 425 -4.08 27.90 -1.03
N VAL A 426 -3.09 27.30 -1.66
CA VAL A 426 -2.71 25.89 -1.47
C VAL A 426 -1.52 25.86 -0.52
N THR A 427 -1.75 25.50 0.74
CA THR A 427 -0.77 25.71 1.83
C THR A 427 0.26 24.60 2.00
N GLY A 428 0.06 23.42 1.41
CA GLY A 428 0.93 22.28 1.71
C GLY A 428 0.35 21.29 2.72
N ALA A 429 -0.95 21.39 3.06
CA ALA A 429 -1.54 20.67 4.19
C ALA A 429 -1.43 19.14 4.07
N LEU A 430 -1.51 18.59 2.85
CA LEU A 430 -1.26 17.17 2.57
C LEU A 430 0.22 16.94 2.20
N PRO A 431 1.02 16.26 3.04
CA PRO A 431 2.47 16.15 2.85
C PRO A 431 2.83 15.34 1.60
N VAL A 432 3.63 15.92 0.71
CA VAL A 432 4.18 15.24 -0.47
C VAL A 432 5.69 15.36 -0.46
N THR A 433 6.41 14.32 -0.88
CA THR A 433 7.86 14.38 -1.03
C THR A 433 8.25 15.00 -2.38
N GLY A 434 9.46 15.56 -2.47
CA GLY A 434 9.96 16.19 -3.69
C GLY A 434 9.93 15.25 -4.91
N HIS A 435 9.74 15.84 -6.09
CA HIS A 435 9.56 15.10 -7.34
C HIS A 435 10.82 14.26 -7.67
N ARG A 436 10.68 12.92 -7.61
CA ARG A 436 11.72 11.98 -8.06
C ARG A 436 11.39 11.48 -9.46
N PRO A 437 12.38 11.35 -10.36
CA PRO A 437 12.15 10.81 -11.70
C PRO A 437 11.59 9.38 -11.65
N PRO A 438 10.75 8.98 -12.63
CA PRO A 438 10.21 7.62 -12.72
C PRO A 438 11.32 6.56 -12.77
N LEU A 439 11.03 5.34 -12.32
CA LEU A 439 11.99 4.24 -12.42
C LEU A 439 12.35 3.98 -13.89
N PRO A 440 13.62 3.68 -14.21
CA PRO A 440 13.99 3.22 -15.54
C PRO A 440 13.19 1.94 -15.88
N ALA A 441 12.77 1.83 -17.14
CA ALA A 441 12.01 0.68 -17.62
C ALA A 441 12.77 -0.64 -17.34
N PRO A 442 12.06 -1.75 -17.03
CA PRO A 442 12.72 -3.02 -16.76
C PRO A 442 13.51 -3.51 -17.99
N PRO A 443 14.68 -4.17 -17.78
CA PRO A 443 15.44 -4.77 -18.87
C PRO A 443 14.64 -5.89 -19.54
N ARG A 444 14.78 -6.02 -20.87
CA ARG A 444 14.15 -7.09 -21.65
C ARG A 444 14.87 -8.41 -21.35
N TYR A 445 14.17 -9.40 -20.80
CA TYR A 445 14.72 -10.74 -20.59
C TYR A 445 14.69 -11.58 -21.88
N PRO A 446 15.73 -12.37 -22.19
CA PRO A 446 15.69 -13.34 -23.28
C PRO A 446 14.84 -14.57 -22.92
N PRO A 447 14.27 -15.29 -23.90
CA PRO A 447 13.45 -16.48 -23.66
C PRO A 447 14.29 -17.71 -23.26
N SER A 448 13.77 -18.51 -22.33
CA SER A 448 14.34 -19.80 -21.90
C SER A 448 13.95 -20.93 -22.88
N PRO A 449 14.82 -21.95 -23.10
CA PRO A 449 14.49 -23.12 -23.92
C PRO A 449 13.56 -24.13 -23.21
N SER A 450 12.98 -25.00 -24.04
CA SER A 450 11.82 -25.89 -23.91
C SER A 450 11.89 -27.06 -22.91
N SER A 451 10.71 -27.49 -22.43
CA SER A 451 10.45 -28.79 -21.79
C SER A 451 9.27 -29.51 -22.50
N PRO A 452 9.17 -30.87 -22.44
CA PRO A 452 8.34 -31.70 -23.31
C PRO A 452 6.85 -31.77 -22.88
N PRO A 453 5.94 -32.34 -23.72
CA PRO A 453 4.49 -32.15 -23.55
C PRO A 453 3.80 -33.26 -22.74
N PRO A 454 2.81 -32.92 -21.91
CA PRO A 454 1.52 -33.65 -21.89
C PRO A 454 0.32 -32.72 -21.53
N PRO A 455 -0.90 -33.20 -21.21
CA PRO A 455 -1.88 -34.04 -21.91
C PRO A 455 -3.12 -33.15 -22.37
N PRO A 456 -4.36 -33.66 -22.65
CA PRO A 456 -5.40 -32.94 -23.41
C PRO A 456 -6.05 -31.77 -22.63
N PRO A 457 -6.77 -30.84 -23.31
CA PRO A 457 -6.83 -29.45 -22.85
C PRO A 457 -7.92 -29.17 -21.80
N PRO A 458 -7.58 -28.45 -20.71
CA PRO A 458 -8.55 -27.80 -19.82
C PRO A 458 -8.99 -26.43 -20.35
N ALA A 459 -9.98 -25.82 -19.71
CA ALA A 459 -10.52 -24.50 -20.06
C ALA A 459 -9.44 -23.41 -20.10
N GLU A 460 -9.27 -22.81 -21.28
CA GLU A 460 -8.22 -21.81 -21.52
C GLU A 460 -8.73 -20.39 -21.34
N ARG A 461 -7.80 -19.47 -21.08
CA ARG A 461 -8.06 -18.04 -21.02
C ARG A 461 -7.06 -17.30 -21.89
N LEU A 462 -7.54 -16.29 -22.62
CA LEU A 462 -6.69 -15.31 -23.25
C LEU A 462 -6.43 -14.21 -22.22
N LEU A 463 -5.17 -14.00 -21.86
CA LEU A 463 -4.72 -13.02 -20.89
C LEU A 463 -3.93 -11.91 -21.57
N VAL A 464 -4.11 -10.70 -21.05
CA VAL A 464 -3.34 -9.51 -21.40
C VAL A 464 -2.48 -9.16 -20.19
N ASP A 465 -1.17 -9.26 -20.35
CA ASP A 465 -0.19 -8.70 -19.43
C ASP A 465 -0.06 -7.19 -19.70
N TRP A 466 -0.77 -6.39 -18.91
CA TRP A 466 -0.74 -4.94 -19.04
C TRP A 466 0.62 -4.32 -18.71
N THR A 467 1.53 -5.06 -18.05
CA THR A 467 2.90 -4.56 -17.79
C THR A 467 3.78 -4.61 -19.04
N LEU A 468 3.48 -5.54 -19.95
CA LEU A 468 4.16 -5.65 -21.23
C LEU A 468 3.45 -4.88 -22.33
N CYS A 469 2.12 -4.71 -22.22
CA CYS A 469 1.33 -4.05 -23.25
C CYS A 469 1.79 -2.61 -23.49
N ARG A 470 1.92 -2.24 -24.77
CA ARG A 470 2.29 -0.88 -25.20
C ARG A 470 1.17 -0.17 -25.96
N GLY A 471 -0.07 -0.66 -25.86
CA GLY A 471 -1.22 -0.01 -26.49
C GLY A 471 -1.26 -0.08 -28.02
N HIS A 472 -0.58 -1.04 -28.66
CA HIS A 472 -0.52 -1.15 -30.13
C HIS A 472 -1.86 -1.44 -30.83
N GLY A 473 -2.91 -1.83 -30.09
CA GLY A 473 -4.25 -2.06 -30.65
C GLY A 473 -4.45 -3.31 -31.53
N LEU A 474 -3.40 -3.89 -32.12
CA LEU A 474 -3.44 -5.05 -33.03
C LEU A 474 -4.24 -6.26 -32.49
N CYS A 475 -4.21 -6.47 -31.18
CA CYS A 475 -4.97 -7.54 -30.55
C CYS A 475 -6.49 -7.38 -30.72
N ALA A 476 -7.00 -6.15 -30.71
CA ALA A 476 -8.40 -5.87 -30.92
C ALA A 476 -8.81 -6.04 -32.39
N GLU A 477 -7.89 -5.84 -33.34
CA GLU A 477 -8.14 -6.13 -34.75
C GLU A 477 -8.19 -7.65 -35.02
N VAL A 478 -7.31 -8.41 -34.37
CA VAL A 478 -7.20 -9.86 -34.59
C VAL A 478 -8.30 -10.65 -33.85
N VAL A 479 -8.70 -10.21 -32.67
CA VAL A 479 -9.78 -10.82 -31.87
C VAL A 479 -10.78 -9.80 -31.31
N PRO A 480 -11.50 -9.05 -32.15
CA PRO A 480 -12.40 -7.96 -31.72
C PRO A 480 -13.54 -8.42 -30.80
N ALA A 481 -14.00 -9.65 -30.99
CA ALA A 481 -15.02 -10.25 -30.11
C ALA A 481 -14.51 -10.58 -28.70
N MET A 482 -13.19 -10.61 -28.48
CA MET A 482 -12.58 -10.84 -27.16
C MET A 482 -11.93 -9.60 -26.56
N ILE A 483 -11.31 -8.77 -27.39
CA ILE A 483 -10.54 -7.62 -26.94
C ILE A 483 -11.16 -6.36 -27.51
N ARG A 484 -11.71 -5.55 -26.61
CA ARG A 484 -12.05 -4.16 -26.86
C ARG A 484 -10.96 -3.27 -26.31
N LEU A 485 -10.62 -2.21 -27.04
CA LEU A 485 -9.70 -1.19 -26.55
C LEU A 485 -10.49 -0.12 -25.80
N GLY A 486 -9.91 0.32 -24.69
CA GLY A 486 -10.39 1.51 -24.01
C GLY A 486 -9.97 2.80 -24.72
N PRO A 487 -10.43 3.95 -24.21
CA PRO A 487 -10.03 5.28 -24.71
C PRO A 487 -8.53 5.58 -24.58
N ASP A 488 -7.79 4.76 -23.83
CA ASP A 488 -6.35 4.81 -23.63
C ASP A 488 -5.57 3.97 -24.66
N GLY A 489 -6.25 3.25 -25.56
CA GLY A 489 -5.63 2.37 -26.55
C GLY A 489 -5.24 0.99 -26.02
N TYR A 490 -5.58 0.67 -24.76
CA TYR A 490 -5.25 -0.59 -24.11
C TYR A 490 -6.46 -1.54 -24.03
N PRO A 491 -6.26 -2.88 -24.03
CA PRO A 491 -7.33 -3.83 -23.80
C PRO A 491 -8.07 -3.61 -22.47
N GLU A 492 -9.39 -3.51 -22.51
CA GLU A 492 -10.23 -3.19 -21.34
C GLU A 492 -10.22 -4.29 -20.26
N THR A 493 -9.93 -5.54 -20.63
CA THR A 493 -9.95 -6.69 -19.72
C THR A 493 -8.62 -7.43 -19.72
N ALA A 494 -8.05 -7.69 -18.54
CA ALA A 494 -6.81 -8.44 -18.35
C ALA A 494 -6.92 -9.92 -18.72
N GLY A 495 -8.12 -10.45 -18.83
CA GLY A 495 -8.28 -11.85 -19.23
C GLY A 495 -9.71 -12.31 -19.35
N ARG A 496 -10.00 -13.04 -20.43
CA ARG A 496 -11.31 -13.63 -20.70
C ARG A 496 -11.21 -15.14 -20.88
N PRO A 497 -12.25 -15.90 -20.52
CA PRO A 497 -12.41 -17.27 -20.98
C PRO A 497 -12.21 -17.31 -22.49
N LEU A 498 -11.41 -18.27 -22.97
CA LEU A 498 -11.11 -18.47 -24.38
C LEU A 498 -12.00 -19.60 -24.90
N PRO A 499 -13.06 -19.29 -25.67
CA PRO A 499 -13.84 -20.34 -26.31
C PRO A 499 -12.97 -21.15 -27.26
N ALA A 500 -13.17 -22.48 -27.32
CA ALA A 500 -12.39 -23.36 -28.17
C ALA A 500 -12.34 -22.88 -29.64
N ARG A 501 -13.48 -22.39 -30.17
CA ARG A 501 -13.60 -21.81 -31.52
C ARG A 501 -12.69 -20.60 -31.78
N MET A 502 -12.30 -19.87 -30.74
CA MET A 502 -11.48 -18.66 -30.87
C MET A 502 -9.99 -18.92 -30.65
N ARG A 503 -9.60 -20.15 -30.28
CA ARG A 503 -8.22 -20.49 -29.93
C ARG A 503 -7.21 -20.13 -31.02
N ARG A 504 -7.50 -20.47 -32.29
CA ARG A 504 -6.58 -20.18 -33.41
C ARG A 504 -6.37 -18.68 -33.62
N ARG A 505 -7.44 -17.89 -33.56
CA ARG A 505 -7.37 -16.42 -33.65
C ARG A 505 -6.68 -15.80 -32.43
N ALA A 506 -6.93 -16.32 -31.23
CA ALA A 506 -6.24 -15.90 -30.02
C ALA A 506 -4.73 -16.21 -30.08
N GLN A 507 -4.34 -17.39 -30.59
CA GLN A 507 -2.94 -17.73 -30.84
C GLN A 507 -2.31 -16.80 -31.87
N LEU A 508 -3.05 -16.41 -32.91
CA LEU A 508 -2.60 -15.42 -33.88
C LEU A 508 -2.41 -14.05 -33.21
N ALA A 509 -3.34 -13.62 -32.37
CA ALA A 509 -3.22 -12.36 -31.61
C ALA A 509 -2.00 -12.39 -30.66
N VAL A 510 -1.74 -13.53 -30.01
CA VAL A 510 -0.53 -13.76 -29.20
C VAL A 510 0.73 -13.59 -30.04
N ARG A 511 0.83 -14.30 -31.18
CA ARG A 511 1.99 -14.24 -32.07
C ARG A 511 2.20 -12.86 -32.69
N ARG A 512 1.12 -12.13 -32.97
CA ARG A 512 1.15 -10.79 -33.56
C ARG A 512 1.27 -9.67 -32.54
N CYS A 513 1.27 -9.96 -31.24
CA CYS A 513 1.45 -8.95 -30.21
C CYS A 513 2.92 -8.50 -30.19
N PRO A 514 3.26 -7.28 -30.66
CA PRO A 514 4.67 -6.86 -30.77
C PRO A 514 5.35 -6.76 -29.41
N ALA A 515 4.55 -6.52 -28.37
CA ALA A 515 5.00 -6.38 -27.01
C ALA A 515 4.97 -7.69 -26.21
N LEU A 516 4.57 -8.81 -26.84
CA LEU A 516 4.41 -10.13 -26.19
C LEU A 516 3.50 -10.09 -24.94
N ALA A 517 2.59 -9.12 -24.92
CA ALA A 517 1.68 -8.88 -23.81
C ALA A 517 0.49 -9.83 -23.79
N LEU A 518 0.28 -10.63 -24.84
CA LEU A 518 -0.80 -11.60 -24.90
C LEU A 518 -0.29 -13.00 -24.61
N ARG A 519 -1.03 -13.76 -23.81
CA ARG A 519 -0.77 -15.20 -23.64
C ARG A 519 -2.05 -15.99 -23.47
N ILE A 520 -2.01 -17.24 -23.87
CA ILE A 520 -3.08 -18.21 -23.55
C ILE A 520 -2.61 -18.99 -22.33
N GLN A 521 -3.39 -18.94 -21.26
CA GLN A 521 -3.11 -19.65 -20.02
C GLN A 521 -4.21 -20.68 -19.76
N ARG A 522 -3.80 -21.88 -19.35
CA ARG A 522 -4.72 -22.92 -18.87
C ARG A 522 -5.21 -22.56 -17.46
N SER A 523 -6.50 -22.76 -17.18
CA SER A 523 -7.05 -22.50 -15.85
C SER A 523 -6.86 -23.74 -14.97
N ASP A 524 -6.13 -23.62 -13.86
CA ASP A 524 -5.87 -24.75 -12.94
C ASP A 524 -7.02 -25.00 -11.93
N ARG A 525 -8.26 -24.63 -12.27
CA ARG A 525 -9.44 -24.98 -11.46
C ARG A 525 -10.65 -25.30 -12.35
N PRO A 526 -11.35 -26.42 -12.13
CA PRO A 526 -12.69 -26.59 -12.66
C PRO A 526 -13.63 -25.58 -11.97
N SER A 527 -14.46 -24.90 -12.75
CA SER A 527 -15.61 -24.17 -12.22
C SER A 527 -16.57 -25.19 -11.59
N PRO A 528 -17.15 -24.92 -10.40
CA PRO A 528 -18.32 -25.67 -9.98
C PRO A 528 -19.45 -25.30 -10.94
N GLN A 529 -19.84 -26.24 -11.79
CA GLN A 529 -21.09 -26.14 -12.54
C GLN A 529 -22.20 -26.45 -11.53
N GLY A 530 -23.00 -25.42 -11.20
CA GLY A 530 -24.31 -25.63 -10.56
C GLY A 530 -25.34 -26.09 -11.60
N PRO A 531 -26.46 -26.67 -11.15
CA PRO A 531 -27.41 -27.41 -11.99
C PRO A 531 -28.07 -26.56 -13.08
#